data_AF-A0A7C0VY04-F1
#
_entry.id   AF-A0A7C0VY04-F1
#
_cell.length_a   1.000
_cell.length_b   1.000
_cell.length_c   1.000
_cell.angle_alpha   90.00
_cell.angle_beta   90.00
_cell.angle_gamma   90.00
#
_symmetry.space_group_name_H-M   'P 1'
#
loop_
_entity.id
_entity.type
_entity.pdbx_description
1 polymer ?
#
loop_
_entity_poly.entity_id
_entity_poly.type
_entity_poly.pdbx_seq_one_letter_code
_entity_poly.pdbx_strand_id
1 'polypeptide(L)'
;MKDGITLYVLGDSGPFSRMGKSIGYRVTIGKSSYLVDCGAPLFQQIGGHGLKEISGLTVTHCHDDHKRWFTDLALFNMYAADFTNRVSLLTSEAIHDDLVATSAAALDRSLTRDSSKVIDIAYEDYIDYEIVGPRARYRITSVEEGNGKTGLYVIDTAGNVAGPEKAKIVISNKTRRPRLLFRDPDSKEWIEPENYYPFSSNVFYGEDKNIYRDKEGFTIEAIKAPVWHGVPAVGFKFSTDKETLVFSSDTVNDLDLWKRLYTKKRKQTPGMSKKEFEAASVIYGDINDYIERVWSKERYDQAIHAYDSAIVIHDISVNAGAVHTDYRGLKNSTLKQNRTILTHGPDKITSEWVLCNSEKNFRIKGNKFFEKVDDRLYPLNADVYHKDAGKYYVGYKNERGLYTVNDNEGLLDLSREGAAGPGRPLFKVDLYEVIAGRFYPKLEDENSSYRTRKDGRVELVESTEEGSRGRIVEDYRDRLLKK
;
A
#
# COMPACT_ATOMS: atom_id res chain seq x y z
N MET A 1 -10.46 -10.55 23.19
CA MET A 1 -9.41 -10.64 22.15
C MET A 1 -8.24 -11.50 22.65
N LYS A 2 -8.13 -12.77 22.24
CA LYS A 2 -7.10 -13.69 22.79
C LYS A 2 -5.87 -13.88 21.91
N ASP A 3 -5.96 -13.48 20.64
CA ASP A 3 -5.04 -13.96 19.62
C ASP A 3 -4.65 -12.83 18.67
N GLY A 4 -4.08 -11.70 19.13
CA GLY A 4 -3.34 -10.65 18.38
C GLY A 4 -3.80 -10.26 16.96
N ILE A 5 -2.91 -9.66 16.17
CA ILE A 5 -3.14 -9.40 14.73
C ILE A 5 -2.42 -10.48 13.89
N THR A 6 -3.11 -11.05 12.89
CA THR A 6 -2.52 -11.94 11.89
C THR A 6 -2.55 -11.27 10.51
N LEU A 7 -1.44 -11.33 9.78
CA LEU A 7 -1.30 -10.76 8.45
C LEU A 7 -0.91 -11.88 7.47
N TYR A 8 -1.74 -12.12 6.47
CA TYR A 8 -1.42 -12.98 5.34
C TYR A 8 -1.11 -12.14 4.10
N VAL A 9 0.04 -12.39 3.49
CA VAL A 9 0.50 -11.65 2.31
C VAL A 9 -0.05 -12.34 1.05
N LEU A 10 -0.99 -11.68 0.37
CA LEU A 10 -1.56 -12.17 -0.89
C LEU A 10 -0.69 -11.77 -2.08
N GLY A 11 -0.02 -10.62 -1.97
CA GLY A 11 0.90 -10.09 -2.96
C GLY A 11 1.80 -9.01 -2.37
N ASP A 12 3.03 -8.93 -2.86
CA ASP A 12 4.12 -8.14 -2.26
C ASP A 12 4.89 -7.28 -3.28
N SER A 13 4.37 -7.13 -4.49
CA SER A 13 5.07 -6.48 -5.60
C SER A 13 4.25 -5.35 -6.21
N GLY A 14 4.94 -4.31 -6.68
CA GLY A 14 4.33 -3.23 -7.44
C GLY A 14 3.93 -3.58 -8.87
N PRO A 15 3.55 -2.58 -9.69
CA PRO A 15 3.07 -2.78 -11.05
C PRO A 15 4.19 -3.21 -12.01
N PHE A 16 5.45 -3.17 -11.56
CA PHE A 16 6.64 -3.46 -12.36
C PHE A 16 7.14 -4.90 -12.25
N SER A 17 6.43 -5.77 -11.53
CA SER A 17 6.81 -7.19 -11.47
C SER A 17 6.74 -7.83 -12.85
N ARG A 18 7.83 -8.50 -13.26
CA ARG A 18 7.89 -9.21 -14.54
C ARG A 18 6.98 -10.44 -14.59
N MET A 19 6.48 -10.86 -13.42
CA MET A 19 5.54 -11.97 -13.27
C MET A 19 4.07 -11.50 -13.19
N GLY A 20 3.80 -10.20 -13.34
CA GLY A 20 2.44 -9.66 -13.26
C GLY A 20 1.85 -9.69 -11.84
N LYS A 21 2.70 -9.82 -10.81
CA LYS A 21 2.32 -9.72 -9.39
C LYS A 21 1.78 -8.32 -9.07
N SER A 22 1.13 -8.19 -7.92
CA SER A 22 0.53 -6.95 -7.42
C SER A 22 0.49 -7.02 -5.89
N ILE A 23 -0.06 -5.99 -5.23
CA ILE A 23 -0.09 -5.92 -3.77
C ILE A 23 -1.46 -6.33 -3.22
N GLY A 24 -1.45 -6.90 -2.03
CA GLY A 24 -2.69 -7.22 -1.32
C GLY A 24 -2.42 -8.02 -0.07
N TYR A 25 -3.22 -7.77 0.95
CA TYR A 25 -3.03 -8.37 2.26
C TYR A 25 -4.36 -8.78 2.85
N ARG A 26 -4.36 -9.83 3.67
CA ARG A 26 -5.48 -10.21 4.53
C ARG A 26 -5.08 -10.03 5.98
N VAL A 27 -5.75 -9.12 6.68
CA VAL A 27 -5.59 -8.88 8.12
C VAL A 27 -6.71 -9.62 8.86
N THR A 28 -6.36 -10.50 9.79
CA THR A 28 -7.33 -11.24 10.61
C THR A 28 -7.13 -10.91 12.08
N ILE A 29 -8.21 -10.49 12.75
CA ILE A 29 -8.25 -10.18 14.18
C ILE A 29 -9.53 -10.82 14.75
N GLY A 30 -9.37 -11.78 15.66
CA GLY A 30 -10.50 -12.57 16.13
C GLY A 30 -11.14 -13.35 14.99
N LYS A 31 -12.45 -13.17 14.78
CA LYS A 31 -13.19 -13.77 13.65
C LYS A 31 -13.33 -12.84 12.44
N SER A 32 -12.94 -11.58 12.56
CA SER A 32 -13.06 -10.62 11.47
C SER A 32 -11.82 -10.63 10.59
N SER A 33 -12.03 -10.50 9.28
CA SER A 33 -10.98 -10.60 8.27
C SER A 33 -11.13 -9.50 7.22
N TYR A 34 -10.12 -8.67 7.05
CA TYR A 34 -10.15 -7.52 6.14
C TYR A 34 -9.09 -7.65 5.06
N LEU A 35 -9.43 -7.23 3.85
CA LEU A 35 -8.43 -7.03 2.80
C LEU A 35 -7.85 -5.62 2.92
N VAL A 36 -6.53 -5.50 2.80
CA VAL A 36 -5.83 -4.24 2.56
C VAL A 36 -5.30 -4.28 1.15
N ASP A 37 -5.90 -3.46 0.29
CA ASP A 37 -5.79 -3.51 -1.15
C ASP A 37 -6.24 -4.86 -1.76
N CYS A 38 -6.56 -4.83 -3.06
CA CYS A 38 -7.07 -5.97 -3.82
C CYS A 38 -6.43 -6.07 -5.21
N GLY A 39 -5.16 -5.69 -5.36
CA GLY A 39 -4.45 -5.83 -6.62
C GLY A 39 -3.91 -7.25 -6.86
N ALA A 40 -3.49 -7.94 -5.80
CA ALA A 40 -3.05 -9.32 -5.83
C ALA A 40 -4.14 -10.28 -6.37
N PRO A 41 -3.78 -11.40 -7.01
CA PRO A 41 -4.74 -12.35 -7.61
C PRO A 41 -5.57 -13.10 -6.57
N LEU A 42 -6.57 -12.42 -6.00
CA LEU A 42 -7.35 -12.88 -4.84
C LEU A 42 -7.96 -14.27 -5.05
N PHE A 43 -8.58 -14.50 -6.20
CA PHE A 43 -9.25 -15.77 -6.52
C PHE A 43 -8.28 -16.95 -6.56
N GLN A 44 -7.04 -16.73 -6.98
CA GLN A 44 -6.01 -17.77 -7.00
C GLN A 44 -5.44 -18.03 -5.60
N GLN A 45 -5.31 -16.97 -4.79
CA GLN A 45 -4.65 -17.02 -3.48
C GLN A 45 -5.56 -17.53 -2.36
N ILE A 46 -6.83 -17.15 -2.34
CA ILE A 46 -7.79 -17.51 -1.26
C ILE A 46 -9.08 -18.15 -1.76
N GLY A 47 -9.30 -18.21 -3.07
CA GLY A 47 -10.47 -18.86 -3.67
C GLY A 47 -11.80 -18.15 -3.40
N GLY A 48 -12.84 -18.57 -4.12
CA GLY A 48 -14.19 -18.02 -3.94
C GLY A 48 -14.75 -18.21 -2.53
N HIS A 49 -14.46 -19.33 -1.87
CA HIS A 49 -14.90 -19.59 -0.49
C HIS A 49 -14.19 -18.68 0.51
N GLY A 50 -12.87 -18.48 0.38
CA GLY A 50 -12.12 -17.59 1.27
C GLY A 50 -12.54 -16.12 1.10
N LEU A 51 -12.94 -15.72 -0.10
CA LEU A 51 -13.50 -14.39 -0.34
C LEU A 51 -14.80 -14.13 0.43
N LYS A 52 -15.62 -15.16 0.69
CA LYS A 52 -16.85 -15.02 1.49
C LYS A 52 -16.60 -14.76 2.97
N GLU A 53 -15.41 -15.08 3.45
CA GLU A 53 -14.99 -14.83 4.83
C GLU A 53 -14.47 -13.40 5.04
N ILE A 54 -14.27 -12.63 3.96
CA ILE A 54 -13.80 -11.25 4.03
C ILE A 54 -14.95 -10.37 4.52
N SER A 55 -14.70 -9.72 5.66
CA SER A 55 -15.61 -8.80 6.35
C SER A 55 -15.62 -7.40 5.72
N GLY A 56 -14.52 -6.99 5.10
CA GLY A 56 -14.43 -5.71 4.39
C GLY A 56 -13.12 -5.53 3.65
N LEU A 57 -13.07 -4.49 2.82
CA LEU A 57 -11.94 -4.11 1.98
C LEU A 57 -11.53 -2.67 2.30
N THR A 58 -10.25 -2.44 2.60
CA THR A 58 -9.66 -1.10 2.59
C THR A 58 -8.83 -0.91 1.34
N VAL A 59 -8.92 0.25 0.68
CA VAL A 59 -8.12 0.58 -0.51
C VAL A 59 -7.30 1.84 -0.23
N THR A 60 -5.98 1.76 -0.40
CA THR A 60 -5.02 2.82 -0.08
C THR A 60 -5.00 3.91 -1.14
N HIS A 61 -5.12 3.55 -2.41
CA HIS A 61 -5.25 4.46 -3.56
C HIS A 61 -5.64 3.69 -4.83
N CYS A 62 -5.83 4.42 -5.94
CA CYS A 62 -6.41 3.89 -7.18
C CYS A 62 -5.41 3.51 -8.28
N HIS A 63 -4.16 3.14 -7.96
CA HIS A 63 -3.32 2.44 -8.94
C HIS A 63 -3.75 0.98 -9.05
N ASP A 64 -3.64 0.41 -10.26
CA ASP A 64 -4.21 -0.91 -10.53
C ASP A 64 -3.49 -2.03 -9.77
N ASP A 65 -2.22 -1.90 -9.42
CA ASP A 65 -1.55 -2.88 -8.55
C ASP A 65 -2.08 -2.90 -7.11
N HIS A 66 -2.94 -1.94 -6.73
CA HIS A 66 -3.66 -1.90 -5.44
C HIS A 66 -5.15 -2.23 -5.56
N LYS A 67 -5.76 -2.08 -6.75
CA LYS A 67 -7.22 -2.27 -6.93
C LYS A 67 -7.64 -3.17 -8.10
N ARG A 68 -6.70 -3.88 -8.73
CA ARG A 68 -6.93 -4.65 -9.96
C ARG A 68 -8.22 -5.49 -9.95
N TRP A 69 -8.49 -6.15 -8.82
CA TRP A 69 -9.63 -7.08 -8.70
C TRP A 69 -10.85 -6.45 -8.06
N PHE A 70 -10.91 -5.12 -7.90
CA PHE A 70 -12.03 -4.44 -7.26
C PHE A 70 -13.37 -4.69 -7.97
N THR A 71 -13.40 -4.51 -9.30
CA THR A 71 -14.61 -4.72 -10.11
C THR A 71 -15.01 -6.18 -10.17
N ASP A 72 -14.04 -7.09 -10.29
CA ASP A 72 -14.28 -8.54 -10.28
C ASP A 72 -14.82 -9.00 -8.93
N LEU A 73 -14.33 -8.44 -7.83
CA LEU A 73 -14.84 -8.70 -6.48
C LEU A 73 -16.30 -8.23 -6.36
N ALA A 74 -16.61 -7.02 -6.83
CA ALA A 74 -17.97 -6.48 -6.84
C ALA A 74 -18.94 -7.36 -7.65
N LEU A 75 -18.54 -7.77 -8.86
CA LEU A 75 -19.34 -8.64 -9.72
C LEU A 75 -19.50 -10.04 -9.12
N PHE A 76 -18.42 -10.63 -8.59
CA PHE A 76 -18.47 -11.94 -7.92
C PHE A 76 -19.46 -11.92 -6.76
N ASN A 77 -19.42 -10.88 -5.94
CA ASN A 77 -20.30 -10.67 -4.80
C ASN A 77 -21.78 -10.53 -5.15
N MET A 78 -22.09 -9.96 -6.32
CA MET A 78 -23.47 -9.78 -6.78
C MET A 78 -24.03 -11.01 -7.49
N TYR A 79 -23.21 -11.71 -8.30
CA TYR A 79 -23.69 -12.71 -9.24
C TYR A 79 -23.34 -14.16 -8.88
N ALA A 80 -22.46 -14.41 -7.90
CA ALA A 80 -22.20 -15.77 -7.46
C ALA A 80 -23.47 -16.41 -6.88
N ALA A 81 -23.79 -17.63 -7.30
CA ALA A 81 -25.07 -18.29 -6.98
C ALA A 81 -25.31 -18.51 -5.48
N ASP A 82 -24.25 -18.54 -4.68
CA ASP A 82 -24.24 -18.88 -3.27
C ASP A 82 -23.60 -17.76 -2.41
N PHE A 83 -23.56 -16.53 -2.93
CA PHE A 83 -23.05 -15.35 -2.22
C PHE A 83 -23.66 -14.07 -2.80
N THR A 84 -24.36 -13.29 -1.98
CA THR A 84 -25.10 -12.10 -2.44
C THR A 84 -25.00 -10.96 -1.43
N ASN A 85 -23.76 -10.54 -1.14
CA ASN A 85 -23.49 -9.41 -0.24
C ASN A 85 -22.72 -8.34 -0.98
N ARG A 86 -23.07 -7.07 -0.78
CA ARG A 86 -22.26 -5.94 -1.26
C ARG A 86 -20.85 -6.01 -0.68
N VAL A 87 -19.87 -5.47 -1.41
CA VAL A 87 -18.51 -5.33 -0.88
C VAL A 87 -18.52 -4.21 0.15
N SER A 88 -18.27 -4.55 1.42
CA SER A 88 -18.04 -3.52 2.46
C SER A 88 -16.69 -2.85 2.20
N LEU A 89 -16.73 -1.56 1.85
CA LEU A 89 -15.56 -0.76 1.45
C LEU A 89 -15.27 0.31 2.49
N LEU A 90 -14.05 0.30 3.02
CA LEU A 90 -13.56 1.19 4.07
C LEU A 90 -12.42 2.06 3.52
N THR A 91 -12.71 3.30 3.12
CA THR A 91 -11.66 4.20 2.60
C THR A 91 -12.03 5.67 2.75
N SER A 92 -11.09 6.56 2.43
CA SER A 92 -11.33 8.00 2.46
C SER A 92 -12.23 8.44 1.30
N GLU A 93 -12.94 9.54 1.50
CA GLU A 93 -13.86 10.13 0.51
C GLU A 93 -13.20 10.31 -0.87
N ALA A 94 -11.97 10.84 -0.92
CA ALA A 94 -11.26 11.09 -2.18
C ALA A 94 -10.89 9.82 -2.95
N ILE A 95 -10.58 8.72 -2.24
CA ILE A 95 -10.27 7.42 -2.86
C ILE A 95 -11.56 6.76 -3.35
N HIS A 96 -12.63 6.85 -2.55
CA HIS A 96 -13.95 6.36 -2.96
C HIS A 96 -14.42 7.02 -4.26
N ASP A 97 -14.31 8.35 -4.37
CA ASP A 97 -14.68 9.09 -5.58
C ASP A 97 -13.87 8.61 -6.81
N ASP A 98 -12.57 8.37 -6.64
CA ASP A 98 -11.72 7.82 -7.72
C ASP A 98 -12.09 6.35 -8.03
N LEU A 99 -12.52 5.54 -7.06
CA LEU A 99 -13.00 4.17 -7.30
C LEU A 99 -14.32 4.16 -8.08
N VAL A 100 -15.28 5.01 -7.74
CA VAL A 100 -16.54 5.16 -8.49
C VAL A 100 -16.21 5.51 -9.95
N ALA A 101 -15.41 6.55 -10.17
CA ALA A 101 -15.06 7.01 -11.51
C ALA A 101 -14.32 5.94 -12.34
N THR A 102 -13.42 5.16 -11.72
CA THR A 102 -12.61 4.15 -12.42
C THR A 102 -13.31 2.81 -12.62
N SER A 103 -14.40 2.54 -11.90
CA SER A 103 -15.19 1.30 -12.01
C SER A 103 -16.45 1.43 -12.86
N ALA A 104 -16.89 2.66 -13.14
CA ALA A 104 -18.12 2.98 -13.88
C ALA A 104 -18.31 2.15 -15.15
N ALA A 105 -17.28 2.08 -16.01
CA ALA A 105 -17.35 1.33 -17.28
C ALA A 105 -17.61 -0.17 -17.11
N ALA A 106 -17.28 -0.74 -15.95
CA ALA A 106 -17.47 -2.15 -15.64
C ALA A 106 -18.76 -2.43 -14.86
N LEU A 107 -19.26 -1.46 -14.07
CA LEU A 107 -20.33 -1.71 -13.10
C LEU A 107 -21.67 -1.02 -13.44
N ASP A 108 -21.66 0.12 -14.14
CA ASP A 108 -22.84 0.97 -14.31
C ASP A 108 -23.96 0.33 -15.13
N ARG A 109 -23.64 -0.72 -15.91
CA ARG A 109 -24.59 -1.33 -16.85
C ARG A 109 -24.49 -2.85 -16.85
N SER A 110 -25.63 -3.50 -16.96
CA SER A 110 -25.74 -4.95 -17.09
C SER A 110 -26.97 -5.33 -17.92
N LEU A 111 -27.34 -6.60 -17.89
CA LEU A 111 -28.56 -7.12 -18.46
C LEU A 111 -29.58 -7.47 -17.37
N THR A 112 -30.85 -7.42 -17.74
CA THR A 112 -31.94 -8.09 -17.00
C THR A 112 -31.66 -9.60 -16.86
N ARG A 113 -32.27 -10.26 -15.87
CA ARG A 113 -32.05 -11.70 -15.60
C ARG A 113 -32.36 -12.62 -16.78
N ASP A 114 -33.29 -12.23 -17.64
CA ASP A 114 -33.65 -12.96 -18.88
C ASP A 114 -32.85 -12.48 -20.11
N SER A 115 -31.90 -11.57 -19.91
CA SER A 115 -31.05 -10.95 -20.93
C SER A 115 -31.81 -10.16 -22.00
N SER A 116 -33.07 -9.81 -21.78
CA SER A 116 -33.92 -9.15 -22.79
C SER A 116 -33.66 -7.65 -22.95
N LYS A 117 -33.07 -7.02 -21.93
CA LYS A 117 -32.84 -5.57 -21.85
C LYS A 117 -31.51 -5.24 -21.18
N VAL A 118 -30.85 -4.20 -21.69
CA VAL A 118 -29.76 -3.51 -21.00
C VAL A 118 -30.37 -2.61 -19.92
N ILE A 119 -29.79 -2.66 -18.73
CA ILE A 119 -30.21 -1.87 -17.56
C ILE A 119 -29.01 -1.14 -16.98
N ASP A 120 -29.28 0.00 -16.36
CA ASP A 120 -28.31 0.69 -15.53
C ASP A 120 -28.38 0.14 -14.10
N ILE A 121 -27.24 0.01 -13.44
CA ILE A 121 -27.11 -0.47 -12.05
C ILE A 121 -26.31 0.57 -11.28
N ALA A 122 -26.80 0.95 -10.09
CA ALA A 122 -26.12 1.92 -9.26
C ALA A 122 -24.85 1.31 -8.63
N TYR A 123 -23.79 2.11 -8.47
CA TYR A 123 -22.57 1.67 -7.78
C TYR A 123 -22.86 1.12 -6.38
N GLU A 124 -23.80 1.76 -5.68
CA GLU A 124 -24.25 1.41 -4.34
C GLU A 124 -24.97 0.06 -4.28
N ASP A 125 -25.39 -0.50 -5.42
CA ASP A 125 -25.94 -1.87 -5.46
C ASP A 125 -24.85 -2.93 -5.33
N TYR A 126 -23.60 -2.59 -5.68
CA TYR A 126 -22.43 -3.46 -5.53
C TYR A 126 -21.66 -3.21 -4.23
N ILE A 127 -21.61 -1.95 -3.78
CA ILE A 127 -20.68 -1.50 -2.75
C ILE A 127 -21.44 -0.92 -1.56
N ASP A 128 -21.03 -1.32 -0.36
CA ASP A 128 -21.45 -0.71 0.90
C ASP A 128 -20.29 0.13 1.44
N TYR A 129 -20.31 1.42 1.12
CA TYR A 129 -19.22 2.34 1.45
C TYR A 129 -19.36 2.89 2.87
N GLU A 130 -18.34 2.65 3.68
CA GLU A 130 -18.15 3.30 4.98
C GLU A 130 -16.89 4.15 4.94
N ILE A 131 -17.07 5.45 5.21
CA ILE A 131 -15.96 6.41 5.21
C ILE A 131 -15.00 6.12 6.36
N VAL A 132 -13.70 6.10 6.06
CA VAL A 132 -12.64 6.12 7.06
C VAL A 132 -11.77 7.35 6.83
N GLY A 133 -11.62 8.17 7.87
CA GLY A 133 -11.04 9.51 7.79
C GLY A 133 -12.10 10.61 7.75
N PRO A 134 -11.74 11.84 8.12
CA PRO A 134 -12.69 12.94 8.21
C PRO A 134 -13.16 13.43 6.83
N ARG A 135 -14.37 13.96 6.78
CA ARG A 135 -14.89 14.61 5.57
C ARG A 135 -14.23 15.96 5.33
N ALA A 136 -14.02 16.31 4.06
CA ALA A 136 -13.57 17.64 3.69
C ALA A 136 -14.68 18.68 3.94
N ARG A 137 -14.29 19.84 4.48
CA ARG A 137 -15.19 20.97 4.74
C ARG A 137 -15.58 21.74 3.49
N TYR A 138 -14.79 21.62 2.42
CA TYR A 138 -15.04 22.23 1.12
C TYR A 138 -14.86 21.18 0.03
N ARG A 139 -15.78 21.12 -0.93
CA ARG A 139 -15.74 20.14 -2.01
C ARG A 139 -16.13 20.77 -3.34
N ILE A 140 -15.53 20.26 -4.40
CA ILE A 140 -15.94 20.61 -5.76
C ILE A 140 -17.18 19.78 -6.09
N THR A 141 -18.27 20.43 -6.44
CA THR A 141 -19.55 19.81 -6.77
C THR A 141 -20.03 20.29 -8.13
N SER A 142 -20.61 19.38 -8.92
CA SER A 142 -21.34 19.71 -10.13
C SER A 142 -22.79 20.05 -9.77
N VAL A 143 -23.25 21.24 -10.13
CA VAL A 143 -24.60 21.72 -9.84
C VAL A 143 -25.34 21.96 -11.15
N GLU A 144 -26.59 21.49 -11.26
CA GLU A 144 -27.45 21.80 -12.41
C GLU A 144 -27.86 23.28 -12.38
N GLU A 145 -27.60 23.98 -13.48
CA GLU A 145 -27.93 25.40 -13.66
C GLU A 145 -29.21 25.60 -14.49
N GLY A 146 -29.95 24.51 -14.71
CA GLY A 146 -31.11 24.47 -15.60
C GLY A 146 -30.73 24.18 -17.06
N ASN A 147 -31.73 23.75 -17.83
CA ASN A 147 -31.60 23.42 -19.26
C ASN A 147 -30.48 22.41 -19.57
N GLY A 148 -30.20 21.48 -18.63
CA GLY A 148 -29.14 20.48 -18.77
C GLY A 148 -27.72 21.05 -18.72
N LYS A 149 -27.53 22.30 -18.31
CA LYS A 149 -26.22 22.88 -18.06
C LYS A 149 -25.77 22.54 -16.64
N THR A 150 -24.50 22.21 -16.49
CA THR A 150 -23.88 21.94 -15.18
C THR A 150 -22.67 22.83 -14.98
N GLY A 151 -22.61 23.49 -13.83
CA GLY A 151 -21.46 24.28 -13.39
C GLY A 151 -20.71 23.60 -12.24
N LEU A 152 -19.41 23.88 -12.12
CA LEU A 152 -18.61 23.41 -10.99
C LEU A 152 -18.49 24.51 -9.94
N TYR A 153 -18.78 24.15 -8.69
CA TYR A 153 -18.76 25.06 -7.55
C TYR A 153 -17.97 24.46 -6.39
N VAL A 154 -17.31 25.31 -5.59
CA VAL A 154 -16.76 24.90 -4.30
C VAL A 154 -17.85 25.15 -3.25
N ILE A 155 -18.32 24.09 -2.60
CA ILE A 155 -19.41 24.15 -1.63
C ILE A 155 -18.87 23.77 -0.25
N ASP A 156 -19.29 24.50 0.79
CA ASP A 156 -18.99 24.19 2.19
C ASP A 156 -19.96 23.14 2.80
N THR A 157 -19.71 22.72 4.04
CA THR A 157 -20.57 21.73 4.72
C THR A 157 -22.01 22.19 4.97
N ALA A 158 -22.28 23.50 4.90
CA ALA A 158 -23.62 24.07 5.05
C ALA A 158 -24.34 24.26 3.71
N GLY A 159 -23.70 23.89 2.59
CA GLY A 159 -24.26 24.04 1.25
C GLY A 159 -24.01 25.41 0.62
N ASN A 160 -23.21 26.28 1.25
CA ASN A 160 -22.91 27.60 0.69
C ASN A 160 -21.76 27.53 -0.32
N VAL A 161 -21.87 28.31 -1.39
CA VAL A 161 -20.79 28.47 -2.37
C VAL A 161 -19.67 29.32 -1.77
N ALA A 162 -18.45 28.79 -1.75
CA ALA A 162 -17.27 29.53 -1.35
C ALA A 162 -16.82 30.49 -2.46
N GLY A 163 -16.63 31.75 -2.11
CA GLY A 163 -16.17 32.78 -3.04
C GLY A 163 -14.71 32.63 -3.48
N PRO A 164 -14.32 33.28 -4.59
CA PRO A 164 -12.98 33.20 -5.18
C PRO A 164 -11.87 33.76 -4.26
N GLU A 165 -12.20 34.51 -3.23
CA GLU A 165 -11.26 34.98 -2.20
C GLU A 165 -10.83 33.88 -1.22
N LYS A 166 -11.61 32.80 -1.13
CA LYS A 166 -11.44 31.70 -0.18
C LYS A 166 -11.04 30.40 -0.87
N ALA A 167 -11.69 30.06 -1.99
CA ALA A 167 -11.41 28.85 -2.73
C ALA A 167 -11.64 29.04 -4.23
N LYS A 168 -10.90 28.30 -5.04
CA LYS A 168 -10.98 28.30 -6.50
C LYS A 168 -10.86 26.88 -7.02
N ILE A 169 -11.38 26.65 -8.23
CA ILE A 169 -11.24 25.39 -8.95
C ILE A 169 -10.16 25.56 -10.01
N VAL A 170 -9.13 24.71 -10.00
CA VAL A 170 -8.15 24.65 -11.08
C VAL A 170 -8.40 23.38 -11.89
N ILE A 171 -8.72 23.55 -13.17
CA ILE A 171 -8.98 22.46 -14.11
C ILE A 171 -7.74 22.27 -14.97
N SER A 172 -7.16 21.06 -14.92
CA SER A 172 -5.98 20.74 -15.72
C SER A 172 -6.29 20.82 -17.21
N ASN A 173 -5.43 21.53 -17.97
CA ASN A 173 -5.49 21.50 -19.43
C ASN A 173 -5.14 20.12 -20.02
N LYS A 174 -4.43 19.28 -19.24
CA LYS A 174 -3.96 17.95 -19.67
C LYS A 174 -5.00 16.87 -19.35
N THR A 175 -5.51 16.84 -18.12
CA THR A 175 -6.37 15.74 -17.63
C THR A 175 -7.84 16.14 -17.48
N ARG A 176 -8.17 17.43 -17.58
CA ARG A 176 -9.51 17.98 -17.28
C ARG A 176 -10.01 17.72 -15.85
N ARG A 177 -9.18 17.11 -14.99
CA ARG A 177 -9.52 16.86 -13.59
C ARG A 177 -9.56 18.19 -12.82
N PRO A 178 -10.67 18.52 -12.16
CA PRO A 178 -10.75 19.68 -11.30
C PRO A 178 -10.02 19.40 -9.98
N ARG A 179 -9.27 20.39 -9.47
CA ARG A 179 -8.60 20.35 -8.18
C ARG A 179 -8.87 21.62 -7.41
N LEU A 180 -8.97 21.49 -6.09
CA LEU A 180 -9.28 22.60 -5.20
C LEU A 180 -8.02 23.40 -4.89
N LEU A 181 -8.05 24.69 -5.15
CA LEU A 181 -7.07 25.66 -4.65
C LEU A 181 -7.74 26.42 -3.50
N PHE A 182 -7.16 26.36 -2.31
CA PHE A 182 -7.74 26.91 -1.09
C PHE A 182 -6.81 27.95 -0.50
N ARG A 183 -7.37 29.04 0.02
CA ARG A 183 -6.61 30.08 0.69
C ARG A 183 -6.59 29.78 2.19
N ASP A 184 -5.44 29.35 2.67
CA ASP A 184 -5.26 29.02 4.08
C ASP A 184 -5.58 30.26 4.95
N PRO A 185 -6.50 30.15 5.94
CA PRO A 185 -6.94 31.30 6.72
C PRO A 185 -5.85 31.89 7.60
N ASP A 186 -4.84 31.13 7.99
CA ASP A 186 -3.81 31.58 8.94
C ASP A 186 -2.63 32.23 8.20
N SER A 187 -2.02 31.51 7.27
CA SER A 187 -0.87 31.98 6.48
C SER A 187 -1.26 32.86 5.29
N LYS A 188 -2.53 32.86 4.88
CA LYS A 188 -3.07 33.53 3.69
C LYS A 188 -2.49 33.02 2.36
N GLU A 189 -1.75 31.91 2.40
CA GLU A 189 -1.15 31.26 1.25
C GLU A 189 -2.18 30.47 0.43
N TRP A 190 -2.01 30.45 -0.89
CA TRP A 190 -2.76 29.55 -1.76
C TRP A 190 -2.14 28.16 -1.76
N ILE A 191 -2.93 27.16 -1.40
CA ILE A 191 -2.49 25.78 -1.22
C ILE A 191 -3.46 24.81 -1.89
N GLU A 192 -3.04 23.57 -2.11
CA GLU A 192 -3.96 22.48 -2.43
C GLU A 192 -4.18 21.66 -1.15
N PRO A 193 -5.42 21.59 -0.63
CA PRO A 193 -5.65 21.15 0.75
C PRO A 193 -5.44 19.65 0.98
N GLU A 194 -5.62 18.84 -0.06
CA GLU A 194 -5.40 17.39 -0.02
C GLU A 194 -3.94 17.05 0.32
N ASN A 195 -3.00 17.81 -0.24
CA ASN A 195 -1.57 17.69 0.05
C ASN A 195 -1.09 18.58 1.21
N TYR A 196 -1.83 19.62 1.58
CA TYR A 196 -1.38 20.55 2.62
C TYR A 196 -1.69 20.10 4.05
N TYR A 197 -2.93 19.70 4.31
CA TYR A 197 -3.39 19.42 5.67
C TYR A 197 -3.32 17.93 6.02
N PRO A 198 -2.96 17.58 7.27
CA PRO A 198 -3.26 16.26 7.81
C PRO A 198 -4.76 16.14 8.15
N PHE A 199 -5.26 14.90 8.28
CA PHE A 199 -6.66 14.64 8.68
C PHE A 199 -7.04 15.17 10.07
N SER A 200 -6.07 15.38 10.94
CA SER A 200 -6.27 16.03 12.25
C SER A 200 -6.67 17.51 12.13
N SER A 201 -6.32 18.19 11.03
CA SER A 201 -6.50 19.63 10.89
C SER A 201 -7.95 20.03 10.67
N ASN A 202 -8.52 20.74 11.64
CA ASN A 202 -9.91 21.19 11.60
C ASN A 202 -10.12 22.42 10.70
N VAL A 203 -9.06 22.97 10.09
CA VAL A 203 -9.16 24.06 9.11
C VAL A 203 -9.88 23.59 7.84
N PHE A 204 -9.53 22.39 7.37
CA PHE A 204 -10.08 21.83 6.14
C PHE A 204 -10.89 20.55 6.36
N TYR A 205 -10.61 19.76 7.40
CA TYR A 205 -11.34 18.53 7.68
C TYR A 205 -12.32 18.69 8.85
N GLY A 206 -13.34 17.84 8.88
CA GLY A 206 -14.25 17.70 10.02
C GLY A 206 -13.57 17.17 11.27
N GLU A 207 -14.23 17.36 12.42
CA GLU A 207 -13.74 16.87 13.72
C GLU A 207 -13.85 15.35 13.82
N ASP A 208 -14.96 14.78 13.32
CA ASP A 208 -15.15 13.33 13.27
C ASP A 208 -14.12 12.70 12.33
N LYS A 209 -13.28 11.84 12.90
CA LYS A 209 -12.24 11.12 12.16
C LYS A 209 -12.78 9.88 11.45
N ASN A 210 -14.05 9.54 11.64
CA ASN A 210 -14.70 8.33 11.12
C ASN A 210 -13.82 7.09 11.36
N ILE A 211 -13.46 6.88 12.62
CA ILE A 211 -12.70 5.69 13.02
C ILE A 211 -13.64 4.49 12.99
N TYR A 212 -13.35 3.54 12.11
CA TYR A 212 -14.11 2.29 12.06
C TYR A 212 -13.85 1.46 13.32
N ARG A 213 -14.91 0.89 13.89
CA ARG A 213 -14.85 0.05 15.10
C ARG A 213 -15.49 -1.29 14.82
N ASP A 214 -14.67 -2.34 14.82
CA ASP A 214 -15.14 -3.70 14.59
C ASP A 214 -15.70 -4.33 15.88
N LYS A 215 -16.64 -5.26 15.72
CA LYS A 215 -17.25 -6.04 16.82
C LYS A 215 -16.24 -6.84 17.66
N GLU A 216 -15.09 -7.19 17.10
CA GLU A 216 -14.01 -7.89 17.81
C GLU A 216 -13.22 -6.96 18.74
N GLY A 217 -13.50 -5.65 18.73
CA GLY A 217 -12.93 -4.67 19.66
C GLY A 217 -11.66 -3.97 19.18
N PHE A 218 -11.40 -3.95 17.87
CA PHE A 218 -10.28 -3.22 17.26
C PHE A 218 -10.78 -2.06 16.39
N THR A 219 -9.86 -1.16 16.01
CA THR A 219 -10.14 -0.03 15.14
C THR A 219 -9.38 -0.09 13.82
N ILE A 220 -9.98 0.50 12.77
CA ILE A 220 -9.31 0.81 11.50
C ILE A 220 -9.35 2.33 11.31
N GLU A 221 -8.19 2.93 11.10
CA GLU A 221 -8.04 4.39 10.94
C GLU A 221 -7.22 4.71 9.68
N ALA A 222 -7.62 5.74 8.95
CA ALA A 222 -6.84 6.25 7.82
C ALA A 222 -5.74 7.19 8.31
N ILE A 223 -4.51 6.99 7.82
CA ILE A 223 -3.35 7.83 8.11
C ILE A 223 -2.98 8.59 6.84
N LYS A 224 -2.92 9.93 6.93
CA LYS A 224 -2.61 10.79 5.78
C LYS A 224 -1.30 11.55 5.87
N ALA A 225 -0.93 12.00 7.07
CA ALA A 225 0.22 12.89 7.26
C ALA A 225 1.53 12.40 6.57
N PRO A 226 1.96 11.14 6.76
CA PRO A 226 3.19 10.61 6.16
C PRO A 226 3.03 10.10 4.72
N VAL A 227 1.83 10.13 4.12
CA VAL A 227 1.59 9.55 2.78
C VAL A 227 1.89 10.58 1.72
N TRP A 228 2.89 10.35 0.88
CA TRP A 228 3.30 11.26 -0.18
C TRP A 228 3.26 10.58 -1.54
N HIS A 229 2.18 10.83 -2.27
CA HIS A 229 1.89 10.21 -3.56
C HIS A 229 1.21 11.21 -4.53
N GLY A 230 1.21 10.89 -5.83
CA GLY A 230 0.67 11.79 -6.87
C GLY A 230 -0.85 11.73 -7.03
N VAL A 231 -1.45 10.59 -6.68
CA VAL A 231 -2.91 10.40 -6.59
C VAL A 231 -3.36 10.51 -5.14
N PRO A 232 -4.66 10.75 -4.86
CA PRO A 232 -5.19 10.66 -3.50
C PRO A 232 -4.84 9.30 -2.88
N ALA A 233 -4.23 9.33 -1.70
CA ALA A 233 -3.73 8.13 -1.04
C ALA A 233 -3.79 8.27 0.48
N VAL A 234 -4.01 7.14 1.16
CA VAL A 234 -3.98 7.01 2.62
C VAL A 234 -3.32 5.69 3.02
N GLY A 235 -2.62 5.69 4.14
CA GLY A 235 -2.25 4.47 4.85
C GLY A 235 -3.38 4.03 5.77
N PHE A 236 -3.31 2.79 6.26
CA PHE A 236 -4.29 2.26 7.22
C PHE A 236 -3.62 1.76 8.48
N LYS A 237 -4.23 2.07 9.62
CA LYS A 237 -3.82 1.63 10.95
C LYS A 237 -4.88 0.71 11.54
N PHE A 238 -4.47 -0.51 11.86
CA PHE A 238 -5.25 -1.46 12.65
C PHE A 238 -4.76 -1.41 14.09
N SER A 239 -5.64 -1.08 15.04
CA SER A 239 -5.27 -0.99 16.46
C SER A 239 -6.15 -1.87 17.33
N THR A 240 -5.52 -2.68 18.16
CA THR A 240 -6.15 -3.37 19.30
C THR A 240 -5.71 -2.68 20.60
N ASP A 241 -6.20 -3.13 21.76
CA ASP A 241 -5.75 -2.63 23.07
C ASP A 241 -4.23 -2.77 23.31
N LYS A 242 -3.53 -3.64 22.56
CA LYS A 242 -2.13 -4.00 22.81
C LYS A 242 -1.20 -3.80 21.62
N GLU A 243 -1.73 -3.80 20.41
CA GLU A 243 -0.96 -3.97 19.18
C GLU A 243 -1.45 -3.02 18.10
N THR A 244 -0.49 -2.50 17.31
CA THR A 244 -0.77 -1.61 16.19
C THR A 244 -0.02 -2.08 14.94
N LEU A 245 -0.77 -2.29 13.86
CA LEU A 245 -0.26 -2.58 12.51
C LEU A 245 -0.58 -1.40 11.59
N VAL A 246 0.41 -0.92 10.84
CA VAL A 246 0.25 0.15 9.87
C VAL A 246 0.70 -0.30 8.49
N PHE A 247 -0.12 -0.02 7.48
CA PHE A 247 0.25 -0.05 6.08
C PHE A 247 0.51 1.38 5.63
N SER A 248 1.71 1.67 5.15
CA SER A 248 2.11 3.04 4.81
C SER A 248 1.46 3.58 3.54
N SER A 249 0.96 2.70 2.67
CA SER A 249 0.71 2.97 1.24
C SER A 249 2.02 3.34 0.49
N ASP A 250 1.90 3.50 -0.84
CA ASP A 250 2.90 4.15 -1.68
C ASP A 250 3.27 5.52 -1.10
N THR A 251 4.45 5.61 -0.49
CA THR A 251 4.95 6.86 0.06
C THR A 251 6.47 6.98 0.00
N VAL A 252 6.93 8.20 -0.29
CA VAL A 252 8.34 8.61 -0.12
C VAL A 252 8.57 9.08 1.31
N ASN A 253 9.18 8.23 2.14
CA ASN A 253 9.55 8.52 3.52
C ASN A 253 10.99 9.04 3.61
N ASP A 254 11.14 10.34 3.34
CA ASP A 254 12.41 11.06 3.34
C ASP A 254 12.25 12.31 4.20
N LEU A 255 12.96 12.34 5.34
CA LEU A 255 12.87 13.43 6.32
C LEU A 255 13.30 14.78 5.75
N ASP A 256 14.32 14.80 4.88
CA ASP A 256 14.81 16.03 4.27
C ASP A 256 13.83 16.55 3.23
N LEU A 257 13.23 15.66 2.44
CA LEU A 257 12.15 16.01 1.52
C LEU A 257 10.97 16.59 2.28
N TRP A 258 10.47 15.89 3.30
CA TRP A 258 9.33 16.36 4.09
C TRP A 258 9.60 17.70 4.76
N LYS A 259 10.83 17.91 5.26
CA LYS A 259 11.24 19.21 5.78
C LYS A 259 11.19 20.30 4.71
N ARG A 260 11.65 20.02 3.49
CA ARG A 260 11.53 20.97 2.36
C ARG A 260 10.07 21.24 1.98
N LEU A 261 9.20 20.23 2.01
CA LEU A 261 7.78 20.37 1.64
C LEU A 261 7.03 21.36 2.53
N TYR A 262 7.33 21.39 3.84
CA TYR A 262 6.70 22.35 4.75
C TYR A 262 7.44 23.69 4.85
N THR A 263 8.75 23.74 4.65
CA THR A 263 9.52 24.99 4.80
C THR A 263 9.53 25.85 3.54
N LYS A 264 9.60 25.25 2.35
CA LYS A 264 9.78 25.98 1.10
C LYS A 264 8.48 26.67 0.67
N LYS A 265 8.51 28.01 0.70
CA LYS A 265 7.53 28.85 0.00
C LYS A 265 7.92 29.02 -1.46
N ARG A 266 6.99 28.77 -2.37
CA ARG A 266 7.14 28.97 -3.82
C ARG A 266 6.50 30.30 -4.21
N LYS A 267 7.08 30.98 -5.20
CA LYS A 267 6.47 32.14 -5.83
C LYS A 267 5.47 31.65 -6.87
N GLN A 268 4.24 32.17 -6.84
CA GLN A 268 3.25 31.88 -7.86
C GLN A 268 3.71 32.39 -9.23
N THR A 269 3.40 31.64 -10.28
CA THR A 269 3.68 31.97 -11.68
C THR A 269 2.41 31.88 -12.52
N PRO A 270 1.35 32.61 -12.14
CA PRO A 270 0.07 32.51 -12.84
C PRO A 270 0.22 33.01 -14.28
N GLY A 271 -0.39 32.29 -15.23
CA GLY A 271 -0.48 32.72 -16.64
C GLY A 271 -1.49 33.85 -16.88
N MET A 272 -1.83 34.63 -15.84
CA MET A 272 -2.86 35.67 -15.85
C MET A 272 -2.49 36.82 -14.91
N SER A 273 -3.15 37.97 -15.08
CA SER A 273 -2.95 39.13 -14.21
C SER A 273 -3.49 38.86 -12.79
N LYS A 274 -2.98 39.62 -11.82
CA LYS A 274 -3.43 39.53 -10.43
C LYS A 274 -4.94 39.77 -10.29
N LYS A 275 -5.49 40.76 -11.00
CA LYS A 275 -6.92 41.08 -10.96
C LYS A 275 -7.78 39.95 -11.52
N GLU A 276 -7.33 39.31 -12.61
CA GLU A 276 -8.01 38.14 -13.17
C GLU A 276 -7.96 36.96 -12.21
N PHE A 277 -6.79 36.69 -11.62
CA PHE A 277 -6.64 35.63 -10.63
C PHE A 277 -7.53 35.85 -9.42
N GLU A 278 -7.59 37.06 -8.87
CA GLU A 278 -8.42 37.39 -7.70
C GLU A 278 -9.92 37.19 -7.99
N ALA A 279 -10.40 37.58 -9.17
CA ALA A 279 -11.81 37.45 -9.56
C ALA A 279 -12.22 36.02 -9.98
N ALA A 280 -11.29 35.19 -10.45
CA ALA A 280 -11.60 33.88 -11.01
C ALA A 280 -12.06 32.87 -9.94
N SER A 281 -13.23 32.27 -10.13
CA SER A 281 -13.68 31.10 -9.33
C SER A 281 -13.22 29.78 -9.95
N VAL A 282 -13.03 29.75 -11.28
CA VAL A 282 -12.54 28.62 -12.05
C VAL A 282 -11.37 29.07 -12.93
N ILE A 283 -10.29 28.30 -12.93
CA ILE A 283 -9.05 28.57 -13.64
C ILE A 283 -8.67 27.33 -14.46
N TYR A 284 -8.22 27.52 -15.69
CA TYR A 284 -7.69 26.44 -16.53
C TYR A 284 -6.16 26.52 -16.56
N GLY A 285 -5.46 25.47 -16.12
CA GLY A 285 -4.00 25.50 -16.02
C GLY A 285 -3.39 24.40 -15.15
N ASP A 286 -2.12 24.56 -14.80
CA ASP A 286 -1.45 23.70 -13.81
C ASP A 286 -1.63 24.30 -12.41
N ILE A 287 -2.15 23.51 -11.47
CA ILE A 287 -2.36 23.98 -10.09
C ILE A 287 -1.04 24.38 -9.42
N ASN A 288 0.09 23.80 -9.84
CA ASN A 288 1.40 24.11 -9.27
C ASN A 288 1.86 25.55 -9.53
N ASP A 289 1.29 26.23 -10.54
CA ASP A 289 1.57 27.66 -10.79
C ASP A 289 0.98 28.56 -9.70
N TYR A 290 0.02 28.05 -8.92
CA TYR A 290 -0.74 28.80 -7.92
C TYR A 290 -0.44 28.37 -6.48
N ILE A 291 0.08 27.16 -6.26
CA ILE A 291 0.41 26.67 -4.92
C ILE A 291 1.69 27.33 -4.40
N GLU A 292 1.58 28.00 -3.25
CA GLU A 292 2.70 28.62 -2.55
C GLU A 292 3.41 27.65 -1.60
N ARG A 293 2.70 26.69 -1.02
CA ARG A 293 3.27 25.70 -0.09
C ARG A 293 2.58 24.36 -0.22
N VAL A 294 3.37 23.29 -0.12
CA VAL A 294 2.88 21.93 -0.35
C VAL A 294 2.38 21.31 0.93
N TRP A 295 3.16 21.35 2.03
CA TRP A 295 2.74 20.81 3.34
C TRP A 295 2.60 21.91 4.38
N SER A 296 1.64 21.74 5.29
CA SER A 296 1.61 22.50 6.54
C SER A 296 2.69 22.01 7.52
N LYS A 297 3.05 22.85 8.49
CA LYS A 297 3.89 22.43 9.62
C LYS A 297 3.20 21.32 10.44
N GLU A 298 1.90 21.44 10.65
CA GLU A 298 1.09 20.44 11.36
C GLU A 298 1.20 19.06 10.71
N ARG A 299 1.10 18.99 9.36
CA ARG A 299 1.30 17.75 8.61
C ARG A 299 2.68 17.16 8.85
N TYR A 300 3.73 17.97 8.75
CA TYR A 300 5.11 17.53 8.97
C TYR A 300 5.30 16.95 10.38
N ASP A 301 4.87 17.69 11.41
CA ASP A 301 5.03 17.27 12.81
C ASP A 301 4.32 15.93 13.08
N GLN A 302 3.18 15.68 12.44
CA GLN A 302 2.49 14.39 12.56
C GLN A 302 3.14 13.28 11.72
N ALA A 303 3.63 13.61 10.53
CA ALA A 303 4.29 12.64 9.65
C ALA A 303 5.52 12.01 10.32
N ILE A 304 6.33 12.81 11.03
CA ILE A 304 7.55 12.33 11.69
C ILE A 304 7.30 11.35 12.85
N HIS A 305 6.09 11.35 13.42
CA HIS A 305 5.68 10.51 14.55
C HIS A 305 4.67 9.42 14.17
N ALA A 306 4.28 9.32 12.90
CA ALA A 306 3.18 8.47 12.45
C ALA A 306 3.38 6.97 12.73
N TYR A 307 4.63 6.52 12.88
CA TYR A 307 4.99 5.10 13.02
C TYR A 307 5.62 4.73 14.37
N ASP A 308 5.67 5.66 15.34
CA ASP A 308 6.55 5.52 16.52
C ASP A 308 6.28 4.28 17.39
N SER A 309 5.02 3.87 17.51
CA SER A 309 4.55 2.72 18.30
C SER A 309 4.05 1.55 17.44
N ALA A 310 4.17 1.66 16.11
CA ALA A 310 3.55 0.73 15.19
C ALA A 310 4.54 -0.31 14.65
N ILE A 311 3.96 -1.44 14.29
CA ILE A 311 4.53 -2.39 13.35
C ILE A 311 4.10 -1.98 11.94
N VAL A 312 5.04 -1.91 10.98
CA VAL A 312 4.81 -1.26 9.68
C VAL A 312 5.06 -2.20 8.51
N ILE A 313 4.14 -2.22 7.56
CA ILE A 313 4.33 -2.72 6.19
C ILE A 313 4.57 -1.50 5.30
N HIS A 314 5.74 -1.44 4.65
CA HIS A 314 6.20 -0.23 3.97
C HIS A 314 6.72 -0.48 2.55
N ASP A 315 6.29 0.33 1.59
CA ASP A 315 6.64 0.22 0.18
C ASP A 315 8.01 0.84 -0.14
N ILE A 316 8.84 0.11 -0.89
CA ILE A 316 10.20 0.56 -1.27
C ILE A 316 10.46 0.49 -2.77
N SER A 317 11.45 1.27 -3.20
CA SER A 317 12.07 1.14 -4.53
C SER A 317 13.59 1.10 -4.43
N VAL A 318 14.26 0.58 -5.46
CA VAL A 318 15.73 0.60 -5.58
C VAL A 318 16.24 1.59 -6.64
N ASN A 319 15.34 2.11 -7.49
CA ASN A 319 15.66 2.96 -8.64
C ASN A 319 15.20 4.41 -8.44
N ALA A 320 15.35 4.98 -7.23
CA ALA A 320 14.90 6.34 -6.91
C ALA A 320 13.46 6.61 -7.40
N GLY A 321 12.53 5.72 -7.03
CA GLY A 321 11.13 5.82 -7.43
C GLY A 321 10.52 7.14 -6.96
N ALA A 322 9.76 7.80 -7.83
CA ALA A 322 9.16 9.10 -7.52
C ALA A 322 8.10 9.04 -6.40
N VAL A 323 7.62 7.83 -6.07
CA VAL A 323 6.45 7.60 -5.22
C VAL A 323 6.69 6.58 -4.10
N HIS A 324 7.89 5.99 -4.03
CA HIS A 324 8.28 5.03 -3.00
C HIS A 324 9.55 5.46 -2.30
N THR A 325 9.75 4.97 -1.09
CA THR A 325 10.99 5.22 -0.35
C THR A 325 12.14 4.51 -1.04
N ASP A 326 13.18 5.24 -1.41
CA ASP A 326 14.40 4.63 -1.93
C ASP A 326 15.06 3.81 -0.81
N TYR A 327 15.41 2.56 -1.11
CA TYR A 327 16.08 1.65 -0.18
C TYR A 327 17.32 2.29 0.46
N ARG A 328 18.11 3.05 -0.32
CA ARG A 328 19.31 3.76 0.17
C ARG A 328 18.97 4.83 1.21
N GLY A 329 17.76 5.40 1.11
CA GLY A 329 17.24 6.45 1.99
C GLY A 329 16.60 5.94 3.27
N LEU A 330 16.43 4.63 3.48
CA LEU A 330 15.75 4.09 4.67
C LEU A 330 16.38 4.54 5.99
N LYS A 331 17.69 4.79 6.03
CA LYS A 331 18.39 5.32 7.21
C LYS A 331 17.99 6.77 7.55
N ASN A 332 17.48 7.53 6.58
CA ASN A 332 16.98 8.90 6.72
C ASN A 332 15.43 8.94 6.71
N SER A 333 14.80 7.87 7.20
CA SER A 333 13.35 7.74 7.30
C SER A 333 12.90 7.69 8.76
N THR A 334 11.60 7.76 8.98
CA THR A 334 10.99 7.56 10.31
C THR A 334 10.84 6.08 10.71
N LEU A 335 11.20 5.16 9.81
CA LEU A 335 10.99 3.72 9.98
C LEU A 335 12.06 3.11 10.88
N LYS A 336 11.68 2.07 11.62
CA LYS A 336 12.58 1.32 12.51
C LYS A 336 12.75 -0.09 11.96
N GLN A 337 13.98 -0.49 11.62
CA GLN A 337 14.29 -1.76 10.98
C GLN A 337 13.68 -2.98 11.69
N ASN A 338 13.68 -3.00 13.02
CA ASN A 338 13.13 -4.09 13.83
C ASN A 338 11.59 -4.09 13.95
N ARG A 339 10.90 -3.15 13.30
CA ARG A 339 9.44 -2.99 13.30
C ARG A 339 8.84 -2.86 11.91
N THR A 340 9.65 -2.96 10.86
CA THR A 340 9.21 -2.73 9.48
C THR A 340 9.50 -3.95 8.61
N ILE A 341 8.50 -4.37 7.85
CA ILE A 341 8.64 -5.29 6.73
C ILE A 341 8.49 -4.48 5.45
N LEU A 342 9.45 -4.62 4.54
CA LEU A 342 9.49 -3.91 3.27
C LEU A 342 8.75 -4.71 2.20
N THR A 343 7.95 -4.04 1.38
CA THR A 343 7.15 -4.63 0.30
C THR A 343 7.24 -3.75 -0.95
N HIS A 344 6.53 -4.08 -2.03
CA HIS A 344 6.58 -3.38 -3.32
C HIS A 344 7.95 -3.45 -4.03
N GLY A 345 8.93 -4.09 -3.40
CA GLY A 345 10.29 -4.21 -3.92
C GLY A 345 10.37 -4.97 -5.25
N PRO A 346 11.46 -4.76 -6.00
CA PRO A 346 11.68 -5.43 -7.28
C PRO A 346 11.80 -6.95 -7.12
N ASP A 347 11.66 -7.68 -8.23
CA ASP A 347 11.76 -9.15 -8.26
C ASP A 347 13.16 -9.65 -7.81
N LYS A 348 14.19 -8.79 -7.88
CA LYS A 348 15.54 -9.05 -7.37
C LYS A 348 16.00 -7.95 -6.42
N ILE A 349 16.26 -8.31 -5.17
CA ILE A 349 16.75 -7.40 -4.13
C ILE A 349 17.42 -8.18 -3.00
N THR A 350 18.47 -7.62 -2.41
CA THR A 350 19.05 -8.07 -1.14
C THR A 350 18.81 -7.00 -0.09
N SER A 351 18.46 -7.39 1.13
CA SER A 351 18.17 -6.45 2.20
C SER A 351 18.55 -6.98 3.58
N GLU A 352 19.00 -6.08 4.46
CA GLU A 352 19.10 -6.35 5.90
C GLU A 352 17.75 -6.12 6.62
N TRP A 353 16.79 -5.49 5.94
CA TRP A 353 15.42 -5.34 6.43
C TRP A 353 14.61 -6.54 5.96
N VAL A 354 13.61 -6.93 6.74
CA VAL A 354 12.73 -8.05 6.38
C VAL A 354 12.01 -7.69 5.09
N LEU A 355 12.13 -8.54 4.08
CA LEU A 355 11.34 -8.44 2.86
C LEU A 355 10.04 -9.21 2.99
N CYS A 356 8.93 -8.61 2.60
CA CYS A 356 7.65 -9.27 2.41
C CYS A 356 7.77 -10.34 1.31
N ASN A 357 6.95 -11.37 1.35
CA ASN A 357 6.83 -12.34 0.26
C ASN A 357 5.41 -12.90 0.25
N SER A 358 4.82 -13.04 -0.93
CA SER A 358 3.54 -13.71 -1.13
C SER A 358 3.50 -15.06 -0.38
N GLU A 359 2.32 -15.41 0.12
CA GLU A 359 2.01 -16.63 0.88
C GLU A 359 2.61 -16.69 2.30
N LYS A 360 3.38 -15.68 2.73
CA LYS A 360 3.82 -15.61 4.13
C LYS A 360 2.68 -15.21 5.05
N ASN A 361 2.68 -15.85 6.23
CA ASN A 361 1.81 -15.50 7.34
C ASN A 361 2.65 -14.88 8.45
N PHE A 362 2.23 -13.71 8.92
CA PHE A 362 2.84 -13.01 10.03
C PHE A 362 1.88 -12.88 11.20
N ARG A 363 2.46 -12.90 12.38
CA ARG A 363 1.79 -12.74 13.65
C ARG A 363 2.41 -11.55 14.37
N ILE A 364 1.58 -10.58 14.71
CA ILE A 364 1.98 -9.49 15.59
C ILE A 364 1.64 -9.93 17.01
N LYS A 365 2.66 -9.91 17.88
CA LYS A 365 2.49 -10.22 19.30
C LYS A 365 3.38 -9.32 20.14
N GLY A 366 2.77 -8.48 20.97
CA GLY A 366 3.51 -7.55 21.82
C GLY A 366 4.40 -6.58 21.03
N ASN A 367 3.85 -5.99 19.96
CA ASN A 367 4.55 -5.07 19.05
C ASN A 367 5.85 -5.64 18.47
N LYS A 368 5.84 -6.92 18.12
CA LYS A 368 6.89 -7.62 17.36
C LYS A 368 6.26 -8.49 16.28
N PHE A 369 6.95 -8.62 15.16
CA PHE A 369 6.60 -9.59 14.11
C PHE A 369 7.20 -10.96 14.38
N PHE A 370 6.38 -11.98 14.14
CA PHE A 370 6.79 -13.36 14.02
C PHE A 370 6.27 -13.89 12.69
N GLU A 371 7.05 -14.72 12.01
CA GLU A 371 6.50 -15.54 10.93
C GLU A 371 5.74 -16.72 11.56
N LYS A 372 4.50 -16.93 11.13
CA LYS A 372 3.70 -18.08 11.52
C LYS A 372 3.88 -19.17 10.47
N VAL A 373 4.43 -20.31 10.88
CA VAL A 373 4.57 -21.51 10.05
C VAL A 373 3.89 -22.64 10.79
N ASP A 374 2.87 -23.23 10.14
CA ASP A 374 1.94 -24.13 10.80
C ASP A 374 1.39 -23.46 12.09
N ASP A 375 1.53 -24.09 13.26
CA ASP A 375 1.11 -23.53 14.55
C ASP A 375 2.25 -22.90 15.36
N ARG A 376 3.43 -22.73 14.75
CA ARG A 376 4.62 -22.17 15.41
C ARG A 376 4.88 -20.72 15.01
N LEU A 377 5.40 -19.95 15.97
CA LEU A 377 5.82 -18.58 15.76
C LEU A 377 7.34 -18.50 15.78
N TYR A 378 7.91 -17.98 14.70
CA TYR A 378 9.34 -17.87 14.51
C TYR A 378 9.77 -16.40 14.47
N PRO A 379 10.86 -16.02 15.16
CA PRO A 379 11.41 -14.68 15.04
C PRO A 379 11.98 -14.44 13.64
N LEU A 380 11.94 -13.18 13.20
CA LEU A 380 12.57 -12.73 11.96
C LEU A 380 14.04 -12.39 12.23
N ASN A 381 14.89 -13.42 12.34
CA ASN A 381 16.26 -13.31 12.87
C ASN A 381 17.37 -13.53 11.83
N ALA A 382 17.03 -13.58 10.54
CA ALA A 382 18.03 -13.66 9.48
C ALA A 382 18.87 -12.38 9.43
N ASP A 383 20.14 -12.51 9.07
CA ASP A 383 21.05 -11.37 8.92
C ASP A 383 20.81 -10.63 7.59
N VAL A 384 20.35 -11.35 6.55
CA VAL A 384 19.90 -10.79 5.26
C VAL A 384 18.71 -11.55 4.69
N TYR A 385 17.94 -10.88 3.85
CA TYR A 385 16.82 -11.38 3.07
C TYR A 385 17.10 -11.13 1.60
N HIS A 386 16.77 -12.07 0.73
CA HIS A 386 17.05 -11.93 -0.69
C HIS A 386 15.92 -12.50 -1.55
N LYS A 387 15.58 -11.78 -2.62
CA LYS A 387 14.70 -12.24 -3.68
C LYS A 387 15.48 -12.35 -4.97
N ASP A 388 15.25 -13.43 -5.71
CA ASP A 388 15.75 -13.57 -7.08
C ASP A 388 14.87 -14.56 -7.85
N ALA A 389 14.53 -14.23 -9.09
CA ALA A 389 13.73 -15.06 -9.99
C ALA A 389 12.47 -15.70 -9.34
N GLY A 390 11.74 -14.91 -8.53
CA GLY A 390 10.53 -15.37 -7.85
C GLY A 390 10.75 -16.24 -6.62
N LYS A 391 12.01 -16.56 -6.28
CA LYS A 391 12.39 -17.27 -5.07
C LYS A 391 12.73 -16.31 -3.94
N TYR A 392 12.56 -16.79 -2.71
CA TYR A 392 12.84 -16.04 -1.50
C TYR A 392 13.87 -16.77 -0.65
N TYR A 393 14.87 -16.04 -0.18
CA TYR A 393 16.00 -16.57 0.56
C TYR A 393 16.21 -15.79 1.86
N VAL A 394 16.71 -16.50 2.87
CA VAL A 394 17.25 -15.92 4.10
C VAL A 394 18.72 -16.27 4.22
N GLY A 395 19.51 -15.34 4.74
CA GLY A 395 20.94 -15.51 4.93
C GLY A 395 21.36 -15.34 6.39
N TYR A 396 22.27 -16.20 6.83
CA TYR A 396 22.88 -16.15 8.16
C TYR A 396 24.38 -15.96 8.04
N LYS A 397 24.94 -15.04 8.83
CA LYS A 397 26.38 -14.73 8.81
C LYS A 397 27.20 -15.97 9.14
N ASN A 398 28.18 -16.28 8.29
CA ASN A 398 29.16 -17.33 8.47
C ASN A 398 30.47 -16.92 7.78
N GLU A 399 31.59 -16.92 8.50
CA GLU A 399 32.91 -16.56 7.95
C GLU A 399 33.36 -17.48 6.80
N ARG A 400 32.84 -18.70 6.77
CA ARG A 400 33.06 -19.70 5.70
C ARG A 400 31.87 -19.81 4.75
N GLY A 401 30.93 -18.87 4.81
CA GLY A 401 29.76 -18.85 3.94
C GLY A 401 30.15 -18.71 2.47
N LEU A 402 29.39 -19.39 1.61
CA LEU A 402 29.64 -19.43 0.16
C LEU A 402 29.34 -18.09 -0.53
N TYR A 403 28.53 -17.24 0.11
CA TYR A 403 28.06 -16.00 -0.47
C TYR A 403 28.63 -14.79 0.28
N THR A 404 29.00 -13.75 -0.47
CA THR A 404 29.41 -12.45 0.07
C THR A 404 28.30 -11.44 -0.18
N VAL A 405 27.88 -10.74 0.87
CA VAL A 405 27.03 -9.54 0.78
C VAL A 405 27.94 -8.35 0.49
N ASN A 406 27.64 -7.60 -0.56
CA ASN A 406 28.39 -6.42 -0.99
C ASN A 406 27.53 -5.16 -0.89
N ASP A 407 28.17 -4.04 -0.55
CA ASP A 407 27.62 -2.70 -0.57
C ASP A 407 27.98 -2.01 -1.88
N ASN A 408 26.97 -1.81 -2.72
CA ASN A 408 27.05 -1.18 -4.02
C ASN A 408 26.32 0.17 -3.96
N GLU A 409 27.04 1.19 -3.45
CA GLU A 409 26.52 2.55 -3.30
C GLU A 409 25.22 2.62 -2.47
N GLY A 410 25.15 1.85 -1.38
CA GLY A 410 24.00 1.79 -0.47
C GLY A 410 22.92 0.79 -0.89
N LEU A 411 23.01 0.16 -2.05
CA LEU A 411 22.24 -1.03 -2.41
C LEU A 411 23.03 -2.28 -2.06
N LEU A 412 22.35 -3.32 -1.60
CA LEU A 412 23.00 -4.58 -1.26
C LEU A 412 22.90 -5.57 -2.42
N ASP A 413 24.03 -6.21 -2.70
CA ASP A 413 24.15 -7.27 -3.71
C ASP A 413 24.74 -8.55 -3.10
N LEU A 414 24.47 -9.69 -3.73
CA LEU A 414 25.05 -10.97 -3.36
C LEU A 414 25.97 -11.45 -4.49
N SER A 415 27.20 -11.80 -4.14
CA SER A 415 28.13 -12.49 -5.03
C SER A 415 28.54 -13.83 -4.43
N ARG A 416 28.84 -14.79 -5.29
CA ARG A 416 29.39 -16.08 -4.88
C ARG A 416 30.88 -15.95 -4.59
N GLU A 417 31.40 -16.79 -3.70
CA GLU A 417 32.83 -16.90 -3.42
C GLU A 417 33.64 -17.13 -4.71
N GLY A 418 34.73 -16.38 -4.86
CA GLY A 418 35.59 -16.39 -6.05
C GLY A 418 35.10 -15.54 -7.23
N ALA A 419 33.84 -15.07 -7.21
CA ALA A 419 33.34 -14.11 -8.17
C ALA A 419 33.51 -12.68 -7.63
N ALA A 420 34.08 -11.79 -8.45
CA ALA A 420 34.08 -10.36 -8.15
C ALA A 420 32.63 -9.86 -8.13
N GLY A 421 32.11 -9.54 -6.94
CA GLY A 421 30.83 -8.86 -6.79
C GLY A 421 30.97 -7.36 -7.09
N PRO A 422 29.91 -6.69 -7.54
CA PRO A 422 29.91 -5.24 -7.58
C PRO A 422 29.97 -4.67 -6.15
N GLY A 423 30.75 -3.60 -5.97
CA GLY A 423 30.82 -2.87 -4.70
C GLY A 423 31.80 -3.43 -3.68
N ARG A 424 31.68 -2.93 -2.44
CA ARG A 424 32.56 -3.26 -1.31
C ARG A 424 32.04 -4.48 -0.56
N PRO A 425 32.84 -5.54 -0.35
CA PRO A 425 32.41 -6.70 0.45
C PRO A 425 32.15 -6.29 1.91
N LEU A 426 31.03 -6.75 2.47
CA LEU A 426 30.64 -6.49 3.87
C LEU A 426 30.87 -7.71 4.76
N PHE A 427 30.24 -8.84 4.43
CA PHE A 427 30.33 -10.08 5.21
C PHE A 427 29.89 -11.29 4.37
N LYS A 428 30.24 -12.48 4.85
CA LYS A 428 29.85 -13.76 4.24
C LYS A 428 28.61 -14.36 4.91
N VAL A 429 27.80 -15.09 4.15
CA VAL A 429 26.56 -15.73 4.60
C VAL A 429 26.37 -17.12 3.98
N ASP A 430 25.67 -17.98 4.71
CA ASP A 430 24.98 -19.15 4.15
C ASP A 430 23.55 -18.76 3.77
N LEU A 431 23.10 -19.14 2.57
CA LEU A 431 21.76 -18.84 2.07
C LEU A 431 20.86 -20.07 2.10
N TYR A 432 19.61 -19.84 2.50
CA TYR A 432 18.57 -20.85 2.54
C TYR A 432 17.34 -20.37 1.76
N GLU A 433 16.87 -21.17 0.80
CA GLU A 433 15.60 -21.00 0.12
C GLU A 433 14.45 -21.26 1.09
N VAL A 434 13.48 -20.34 1.12
CA VAL A 434 12.30 -20.45 1.98
C VAL A 434 11.15 -21.03 1.18
N ILE A 435 10.69 -22.21 1.57
CA ILE A 435 9.58 -22.93 0.92
C ILE A 435 8.53 -23.25 1.98
N ALA A 436 7.33 -22.69 1.84
CA ALA A 436 6.25 -22.79 2.84
C ALA A 436 6.72 -22.47 4.27
N GLY A 437 7.61 -21.47 4.41
CA GLY A 437 8.21 -21.08 5.69
C GLY A 437 9.33 -21.99 6.20
N ARG A 438 9.70 -23.07 5.51
CA ARG A 438 10.81 -23.96 5.89
C ARG A 438 12.08 -23.58 5.15
N PHE A 439 13.26 -23.82 5.73
CA PHE A 439 14.54 -23.34 5.23
C PHE A 439 15.36 -24.49 4.65
N TYR A 440 15.74 -24.38 3.38
CA TYR A 440 16.53 -25.38 2.66
C TYR A 440 17.78 -24.74 2.07
N PRO A 441 18.97 -25.36 2.13
CA PRO A 441 20.18 -24.77 1.57
C PRO A 441 20.00 -24.34 0.11
N LYS A 442 20.47 -23.14 -0.26
CA LYS A 442 20.40 -22.66 -1.64
C LYS A 442 21.14 -23.64 -2.56
N LEU A 443 20.50 -24.02 -3.66
CA LEU A 443 21.07 -24.91 -4.67
C LEU A 443 21.96 -24.12 -5.64
N GLU A 444 23.12 -24.69 -5.96
CA GLU A 444 24.08 -24.11 -6.94
C GLU A 444 23.96 -24.74 -8.33
N ASP A 445 23.44 -25.95 -8.40
CA ASP A 445 23.32 -26.72 -9.63
C ASP A 445 22.01 -26.38 -10.34
N GLU A 446 22.10 -25.96 -11.60
CA GLU A 446 20.94 -25.62 -12.44
C GLU A 446 20.08 -26.85 -12.76
N ASN A 447 20.64 -28.06 -12.67
CA ASN A 447 19.90 -29.31 -12.86
C ASN A 447 19.18 -29.78 -11.59
N SER A 448 19.29 -29.02 -10.50
CA SER A 448 18.73 -29.33 -9.20
C SER A 448 17.62 -28.36 -8.82
N SER A 449 16.52 -28.87 -8.27
CA SER A 449 15.40 -28.03 -7.82
C SER A 449 14.70 -28.62 -6.60
N TYR A 450 14.13 -27.75 -5.77
CA TYR A 450 13.22 -28.17 -4.72
C TYR A 450 11.79 -28.24 -5.24
N ARG A 451 11.06 -29.28 -4.83
CA ARG A 451 9.64 -29.46 -5.12
C ARG A 451 8.88 -29.84 -3.87
N THR A 452 7.78 -29.13 -3.62
CA THR A 452 6.82 -29.50 -2.57
C THR A 452 5.96 -30.66 -3.04
N ARG A 453 5.93 -31.73 -2.26
CA ARG A 453 5.07 -32.91 -2.49
C ARG A 453 3.67 -32.68 -1.94
N LYS A 454 2.73 -33.53 -2.35
CA LYS A 454 1.33 -33.51 -1.86
C LYS A 454 1.21 -33.71 -0.34
N ASP A 455 2.19 -34.36 0.28
CA ASP A 455 2.25 -34.57 1.73
C ASP A 455 2.94 -33.41 2.48
N GLY A 456 3.25 -32.31 1.79
CA GLY A 456 3.87 -31.11 2.36
C GLY A 456 5.39 -31.21 2.57
N ARG A 457 6.01 -32.36 2.32
CA ARG A 457 7.47 -32.52 2.40
C ARG A 457 8.15 -31.94 1.16
N VAL A 458 9.38 -31.46 1.33
CA VAL A 458 10.18 -30.93 0.23
C VAL A 458 11.17 -31.99 -0.25
N GLU A 459 11.19 -32.19 -1.56
CA GLU A 459 12.05 -33.10 -2.27
C GLU A 459 13.08 -32.31 -3.08
N LEU A 460 14.36 -32.64 -2.93
CA LEU A 460 15.41 -32.22 -3.86
C LEU A 460 15.35 -33.16 -5.06
N VAL A 461 15.09 -32.60 -6.24
CA VAL A 461 15.08 -33.30 -7.53
C VAL A 461 16.33 -32.92 -8.30
N GLU A 462 17.13 -33.91 -8.64
CA GLU A 462 18.35 -33.78 -9.45
C GLU A 462 18.10 -34.42 -10.81
N SER A 463 18.27 -33.65 -11.88
CA SER A 463 18.08 -34.12 -13.26
C SER A 463 19.43 -34.53 -13.86
N THR A 464 19.46 -35.69 -14.50
CA THR A 464 20.61 -36.22 -15.23
C THR A 464 20.18 -36.65 -16.64
N GLU A 465 21.14 -36.98 -17.51
CA GLU A 465 20.84 -37.52 -18.84
C GLU A 465 20.03 -38.83 -18.78
N GLU A 466 20.13 -39.58 -17.69
CA GLU A 466 19.47 -40.87 -17.47
C GLU A 466 18.07 -40.75 -16.82
N GLY A 467 17.64 -39.54 -16.43
CA GLY A 467 16.35 -39.30 -15.77
C GLY A 467 16.45 -38.33 -14.59
N SER A 468 15.53 -38.42 -13.63
CA SER A 468 15.57 -37.61 -12.41
C SER A 468 15.57 -38.48 -11.17
N ARG A 469 16.29 -38.03 -10.14
CA ARG A 469 16.32 -38.67 -8.81
C ARG A 469 15.84 -37.68 -7.76
N GLY A 470 15.00 -38.15 -6.85
CA GLY A 470 14.42 -37.36 -5.77
C GLY A 470 14.88 -37.85 -4.41
N ARG A 471 15.23 -36.93 -3.50
CA ARG A 471 15.42 -37.22 -2.07
C ARG A 471 14.67 -36.21 -1.21
N ILE A 472 14.05 -36.69 -0.14
CA ILE A 472 13.43 -35.81 0.85
C ILE A 472 14.54 -35.11 1.64
N VAL A 473 14.42 -33.80 1.78
CA VAL A 473 15.38 -32.96 2.52
C VAL A 473 14.75 -32.43 3.80
N GLU A 474 15.60 -32.25 4.82
CA GLU A 474 15.18 -31.75 6.13
C GLU A 474 15.13 -30.23 6.16
N ASP A 475 14.21 -29.70 6.98
CA ASP A 475 14.12 -28.28 7.28
C ASP A 475 15.24 -27.86 8.24
N TYR A 476 16.00 -26.82 7.87
CA TYR A 476 17.09 -26.26 8.67
C TYR A 476 16.63 -25.17 9.65
N ARG A 477 15.38 -24.71 9.57
CA ARG A 477 14.90 -23.54 10.33
C ARG A 477 15.15 -23.65 11.82
N ASP A 478 14.77 -24.77 12.44
CA ASP A 478 14.94 -24.98 13.89
C ASP A 478 16.43 -25.03 14.30
N ARG A 479 17.34 -25.43 13.39
CA ARG A 479 18.79 -25.48 13.63
C ARG A 479 19.43 -24.09 13.59
N LEU A 480 18.79 -23.14 12.91
CA LEU A 480 19.27 -21.77 12.68
C LEU A 480 18.73 -20.76 13.69
N LEU A 481 17.87 -21.21 14.62
CA LEU A 481 17.51 -20.42 15.78
C LEU A 481 18.75 -20.23 16.67
N LYS A 482 19.40 -19.07 16.52
CA LYS A 482 20.50 -18.63 17.39
C LYS A 482 20.09 -18.86 18.86
N LYS A 483 20.86 -19.69 19.58
CA LYS A 483 20.71 -19.90 21.03
C LYS A 483 21.04 -18.63 21.80
#